data_AF-A0A662L089-F1
#
_entry.id   AF-A0A662L089-F1
#
_cell.length_a   1.000
_cell.length_b   1.000
_cell.length_c   1.000
_cell.angle_alpha   90.00
_cell.angle_beta   90.00
_cell.angle_gamma   90.00
#
_symmetry.space_group_name_H-M   'P 1'
#
loop_
_entity.id
_entity.type
_entity.pdbx_description
1 polymer ?
#
loop_
_entity_poly.entity_id
_entity_poly.type
_entity_poly.pdbx_seq_one_letter_code
_entity_poly.pdbx_strand_id
1 'polypeptide(L)'
;MVRVGEVYGRGNTGRFLNAAICEEEGLWDTPLTIEKVELREINNRQKLVVHFRDIDDVLVLNRTNALIIAEKYGEETDEWAGKTIILKKTKRSFRGKLVDAIEVQTVDEEQDLSKENGKKGKKGKKGR
;
A
#
# COMPACT_ATOMS: atom_id res chain seq x y z
N MET A 1 -27.83 17.54 1.32
CA MET A 1 -27.69 16.09 1.59
C MET A 1 -26.23 15.76 1.40
N VAL A 2 -25.49 15.55 2.48
CA VAL A 2 -24.05 15.30 2.40
C VAL A 2 -23.84 13.84 2.02
N ARG A 3 -23.22 13.55 0.88
CA ARG A 3 -22.92 12.17 0.50
C ARG A 3 -21.85 11.64 1.46
N VAL A 4 -22.00 10.40 1.92
CA VAL A 4 -20.99 9.72 2.76
C VAL A 4 -19.60 9.78 2.09
N GLY A 5 -19.54 9.75 0.75
CA GLY A 5 -18.31 9.94 -0.01
C GLY A 5 -17.69 11.34 0.05
N GLU A 6 -18.43 12.39 0.42
CA GLU A 6 -17.92 13.76 0.63
C GLU A 6 -17.47 14.00 2.08
N VAL A 7 -18.03 13.28 3.07
CA VAL A 7 -17.58 13.35 4.48
C VAL A 7 -16.27 12.58 4.69
N TYR A 8 -16.05 11.53 3.90
CA TYR A 8 -14.83 10.70 3.93
C TYR A 8 -13.92 10.93 2.73
N GLY A 9 -14.25 11.87 1.83
CA GLY A 9 -13.47 12.14 0.62
C GLY A 9 -12.94 13.57 0.61
N ARG A 10 -11.63 13.68 0.40
CA ARG A 10 -10.87 14.92 0.12
C ARG A 10 -10.72 15.90 1.29
N GLY A 11 -10.04 15.45 2.34
CA GLY A 11 -8.99 16.28 2.93
C GLY A 11 -7.73 16.16 2.05
N ASN A 12 -6.88 17.18 2.00
CA ASN A 12 -5.68 17.30 1.17
C ASN A 12 -4.53 16.34 1.58
N THR A 13 -4.87 15.08 1.80
CA THR A 13 -4.03 14.01 2.33
C THR A 13 -4.31 12.79 1.45
N GLY A 14 -3.28 12.16 0.90
CA GLY A 14 -3.35 11.18 -0.20
C GLY A 14 -4.54 10.20 -0.15
N ARG A 15 -4.97 9.74 -1.33
CA ARG A 15 -6.11 8.84 -1.48
C ARG A 15 -5.80 7.53 -0.71
N PHE A 16 -6.71 7.10 0.15
CA PHE A 16 -6.53 5.88 0.94
C PHE A 16 -6.72 4.65 0.06
N LEU A 17 -5.71 3.77 0.01
CA LEU A 17 -5.79 2.52 -0.73
C LEU A 17 -6.93 1.64 -0.21
N ASN A 18 -7.71 1.14 -1.17
CA ASN A 18 -8.71 0.10 -0.97
C ASN A 18 -8.61 -0.92 -2.11
N ALA A 19 -9.31 -2.05 -1.99
CA ALA A 19 -9.19 -3.13 -2.98
C ALA A 19 -9.59 -2.73 -4.40
N ALA A 20 -10.50 -1.77 -4.59
CA ALA A 20 -10.85 -1.28 -5.92
C ALA A 20 -9.73 -0.43 -6.51
N ILE A 21 -9.12 0.46 -5.72
CA ILE A 21 -8.00 1.31 -6.15
C ILE A 21 -6.79 0.46 -6.51
N CYS A 22 -6.45 -0.53 -5.67
CA CYS A 22 -5.37 -1.46 -5.97
C CYS A 22 -5.60 -2.23 -7.29
N GLU A 23 -6.85 -2.52 -7.62
CA GLU A 23 -7.21 -3.16 -8.90
C GLU A 23 -7.07 -2.18 -10.07
N GLU A 24 -7.59 -0.96 -9.93
CA GLU A 24 -7.54 0.09 -10.96
C GLU A 24 -6.10 0.49 -11.30
N GLU A 25 -5.26 0.65 -10.28
CA GLU A 25 -3.85 1.03 -10.41
C GLU A 25 -2.92 -0.18 -10.66
N GLY A 26 -3.43 -1.41 -10.62
CA GLY A 26 -2.64 -2.62 -10.85
C GLY A 26 -1.59 -2.91 -9.78
N LEU A 27 -1.86 -2.55 -8.52
CA LEU A 27 -0.90 -2.66 -7.40
C LEU A 27 -0.82 -4.06 -6.77
N TRP A 28 -1.68 -4.99 -7.19
CA TRP A 28 -1.63 -6.37 -6.69
C TRP A 28 -0.34 -7.07 -7.10
N ASP A 29 0.25 -7.81 -6.16
CA ASP A 29 1.52 -8.54 -6.34
C ASP A 29 2.72 -7.65 -6.76
N THR A 30 2.56 -6.33 -6.62
CA THR A 30 3.60 -5.35 -6.94
C THR A 30 4.36 -4.98 -5.66
N PRO A 31 5.71 -5.01 -5.68
CA PRO A 31 6.52 -4.54 -4.57
C PRO A 31 6.40 -3.01 -4.46
N LEU A 32 6.01 -2.53 -3.27
CA LEU A 32 5.95 -1.13 -2.93
C LEU A 32 6.91 -0.85 -1.78
N THR A 33 7.80 0.13 -1.95
CA THR A 33 8.73 0.53 -0.91
C THR A 33 8.07 1.53 0.03
N ILE A 34 8.11 1.23 1.32
CA ILE A 34 7.64 2.12 2.38
C ILE A 34 8.55 3.35 2.41
N GLU A 35 7.99 4.53 2.23
CA GLU A 35 8.71 5.79 2.40
C GLU A 35 8.77 6.17 3.88
N LYS A 36 7.62 6.13 4.55
CA LYS A 36 7.47 6.48 5.97
C LYS A 36 6.15 5.93 6.51
N VAL A 37 6.07 5.85 7.83
CA VAL A 37 4.84 5.56 8.56
C VAL A 37 4.50 6.76 9.40
N GLU A 38 3.24 7.20 9.36
CA GLU A 38 2.73 8.24 10.25
C GLU A 38 1.56 7.72 11.07
N LEU A 39 1.31 8.35 12.21
CA LEU A 39 0.12 8.13 12.99
C LEU A 39 -0.91 9.21 12.67
N ARG A 40 -2.07 8.80 12.13
CA ARG A 40 -3.16 9.71 11.75
C ARG A 40 -4.45 9.35 12.47
N GLU A 41 -5.19 10.36 12.89
CA GLU A 41 -6.54 10.17 13.43
C GLU A 41 -7.53 9.94 12.29
N ILE A 42 -8.19 8.78 12.29
CA ILE A 42 -9.19 8.39 11.29
C ILE A 42 -10.40 7.82 12.03
N ASN A 43 -11.57 8.46 11.90
CA ASN A 43 -12.79 8.11 12.65
C ASN A 43 -12.56 8.11 14.18
N ASN A 44 -11.95 9.17 14.72
CA ASN A 44 -11.65 9.32 16.15
C ASN A 44 -10.82 8.17 16.73
N ARG A 45 -10.02 7.51 15.88
CA ARG A 45 -9.08 6.46 16.28
C ARG A 45 -7.74 6.73 15.63
N GLN A 46 -6.68 6.61 16.40
CA GLN A 46 -5.32 6.65 15.88
C GLN A 46 -5.06 5.40 15.05
N LYS A 47 -4.58 5.59 13.82
CA LYS A 47 -4.19 4.51 12.91
C LYS A 47 -2.84 4.81 12.29
N LEU A 48 -2.08 3.75 12.04
CA LEU A 48 -0.85 3.82 11.27
C LEU A 48 -1.20 3.95 9.78
N VAL A 49 -0.55 4.91 9.12
CA VAL A 49 -0.70 5.19 7.70
C VAL A 49 0.68 5.09 7.06
N VAL A 50 0.78 4.19 6.08
CA VAL A 50 2.02 3.94 5.33
C VAL A 50 1.98 4.77 4.05
N HIS A 51 3.06 5.52 3.83
CA HIS A 51 3.35 6.20 2.57
C HIS A 51 4.31 5.33 1.76
N PHE A 52 4.14 5.35 0.45
CA PHE A 52 5.00 4.63 -0.47
C PHE A 52 5.81 5.60 -1.31
N ARG A 53 7.00 5.18 -1.73
CA ARG A 53 7.88 6.02 -2.56
C ARG A 53 7.36 6.18 -3.99
N ASP A 54 6.73 5.14 -4.53
CA ASP A 54 6.39 5.04 -5.95
C ASP A 54 4.96 5.51 -6.28
N ILE A 55 4.11 5.73 -5.27
CA ILE A 55 2.71 6.12 -5.43
C ILE A 55 2.29 7.16 -4.38
N ASP A 56 1.40 8.07 -4.77
CA ASP A 56 0.82 9.09 -3.86
C ASP A 56 -0.30 8.55 -2.96
N ASP A 57 -0.84 7.37 -3.28
CA ASP A 57 -1.83 6.69 -2.46
C ASP A 57 -1.20 6.14 -1.16
N VAL A 58 -1.96 6.17 -0.07
CA VAL A 58 -1.48 5.76 1.25
C VAL A 58 -2.27 4.58 1.79
N LEU A 59 -1.59 3.65 2.47
CA LEU A 59 -2.24 2.49 3.07
C LEU A 59 -2.53 2.72 4.55
N VAL A 60 -3.80 2.67 4.94
CA VAL A 60 -4.18 2.64 6.36
C VAL A 60 -4.04 1.21 6.87
N LEU A 61 -3.17 0.99 7.85
CA LEU A 61 -2.99 -0.33 8.43
C LEU A 61 -4.15 -0.66 9.37
N ASN A 62 -4.69 -1.86 9.18
CA ASN A 62 -5.48 -2.53 10.20
C ASN A 62 -4.52 -3.27 11.17
N ARG A 63 -5.05 -3.75 12.29
CA ARG A 63 -4.24 -4.45 13.31
C ARG A 63 -3.48 -5.66 12.73
N THR A 64 -4.13 -6.45 11.88
CA THR A 64 -3.53 -7.64 11.27
C THR A 64 -2.35 -7.27 10.37
N ASN A 65 -2.52 -6.27 9.49
CA ASN A 65 -1.48 -5.83 8.58
C ASN A 65 -0.30 -5.23 9.35
N ALA A 66 -0.55 -4.43 10.40
CA ALA A 66 0.50 -3.89 11.25
C ALA A 66 1.31 -5.00 11.94
N LEU A 67 0.63 -6.03 12.46
CA LEU A 67 1.30 -7.18 13.09
C LEU A 67 2.15 -7.98 12.09
N ILE A 68 1.67 -8.19 10.86
CA ILE A 68 2.45 -8.91 9.82
C ILE A 68 3.76 -8.17 9.49
N ILE A 69 3.70 -6.84 9.39
CA ILE A 69 4.90 -6.03 9.15
C ILE A 69 5.81 -6.10 10.37
N ALA A 70 5.25 -5.95 11.58
CA ALA A 70 6.00 -5.98 12.83
C ALA A 70 6.70 -7.32 13.10
N GLU A 71 6.05 -8.45 12.77
CA GLU A 71 6.66 -9.78 12.90
C GLU A 71 7.92 -9.94 12.05
N LYS A 72 8.01 -9.22 10.92
CA LYS A 72 9.16 -9.32 10.01
C LYS A 72 10.21 -8.22 10.26
N TYR A 73 9.78 -6.97 10.42
CA TYR A 73 10.65 -5.80 10.47
C TYR A 73 10.79 -5.20 11.87
N GLY A 74 10.18 -5.80 12.90
CA GLY A 74 10.20 -5.30 14.27
C GLY A 74 9.05 -4.36 14.59
N GLU A 75 8.82 -4.10 15.88
CA GLU A 75 7.71 -3.27 16.36
C GLU A 75 7.92 -1.76 16.10
N GLU A 76 9.18 -1.35 15.88
CA GLU A 76 9.57 0.04 15.65
C GLU A 76 9.21 0.49 14.22
N THR A 77 8.15 1.29 14.10
CA THR A 77 7.61 1.70 12.79
C THR A 77 8.57 2.57 11.97
N ASP A 78 9.49 3.28 12.61
CA ASP A 78 10.52 4.08 11.95
C ASP A 78 11.51 3.20 11.16
N GLU A 79 11.75 1.97 11.61
CA GLU A 79 12.63 1.01 10.93
C GLU A 79 11.99 0.38 9.68
N TRP A 80 10.68 0.60 9.48
CA TRP A 80 9.98 0.09 8.30
C TRP A 80 10.26 0.93 7.06
N ALA A 81 10.74 2.17 7.22
CA ALA A 81 11.12 3.02 6.11
C ALA A 81 12.23 2.38 5.27
N GLY A 82 12.05 2.37 3.95
CA GLY A 82 12.95 1.70 3.00
C GLY A 82 12.73 0.19 2.84
N LYS A 83 11.87 -0.43 3.67
CA LYS A 83 11.47 -1.84 3.47
C LYS A 83 10.40 -1.95 2.39
N THR A 84 10.36 -3.10 1.73
CA THR A 84 9.43 -3.36 0.64
C THR A 84 8.31 -4.29 1.10
N ILE A 85 7.08 -4.00 0.70
CA ILE A 85 5.92 -4.86 0.97
C ILE A 85 5.12 -5.07 -0.30
N ILE A 86 4.37 -6.17 -0.35
CA ILE A 86 3.48 -6.52 -1.46
C ILE A 86 2.03 -6.46 -0.96
N LEU A 87 1.15 -5.90 -1.78
CA LEU A 87 -0.29 -5.88 -1.51
C LEU A 87 -0.96 -7.09 -2.14
N LYS A 88 -1.76 -7.81 -1.36
CA LYS A 88 -2.57 -8.94 -1.84
C LYS A 88 -4.05 -8.75 -1.57
N LYS A 89 -4.86 -9.23 -2.50
CA LYS A 89 -6.31 -9.24 -2.39
C LYS A 89 -6.73 -10.48 -1.60
N THR A 90 -7.42 -10.26 -0.49
CA THR A 90 -7.96 -11.35 0.34
C THR A 90 -9.44 -11.10 0.64
N LYS A 91 -10.21 -12.17 0.82
CA LYS A 91 -11.61 -12.07 1.27
C LYS A 91 -11.63 -12.12 2.80
N ARG A 92 -12.14 -11.06 3.43
CA ARG A 92 -12.32 -11.00 4.89
C ARG A 92 -13.79 -10.77 5.23
N SER A 93 -14.24 -11.36 6.34
CA SER A 93 -15.58 -11.08 6.87
C SER A 93 -15.54 -9.76 7.64
N PHE A 94 -16.29 -8.76 7.16
CA PHE A 94 -16.46 -7.48 7.83
C PHE A 94 -17.97 -7.23 8.02
N ARG A 95 -18.38 -7.07 9.29
CA ARG A 95 -19.80 -6.87 9.66
C ARG A 95 -20.74 -7.95 9.08
N GLY A 96 -20.31 -9.21 9.07
CA GLY A 96 -21.10 -10.33 8.57
C GLY A 96 -21.17 -10.44 7.04
N LYS A 97 -20.42 -9.63 6.29
CA LYS A 97 -20.31 -9.71 4.83
C LYS A 97 -18.88 -10.02 4.42
N LEU A 98 -18.70 -10.86 3.40
CA LEU A 98 -17.41 -11.06 2.76
C LEU A 98 -17.10 -9.85 1.88
N VAL A 99 -15.99 -9.17 2.18
CA VAL A 99 -15.49 -8.02 1.43
C VAL A 99 -14.08 -8.31 0.94
N ASP A 100 -13.71 -7.69 -0.19
CA ASP A 100 -12.32 -7.65 -0.63
C ASP A 100 -11.53 -6.71 0.28
N ALA A 101 -10.46 -7.22 0.87
CA ALA A 101 -9.56 -6.52 1.75
C ALA A 101 -8.13 -6.58 1.21
N ILE A 102 -7.33 -5.61 1.62
CA ILE A 102 -5.89 -5.57 1.36
C ILE A 102 -5.18 -6.26 2.51
N GLU A 103 -4.40 -7.28 2.19
CA GLU A 103 -3.46 -7.94 3.09
C GLU A 103 -2.04 -7.57 2.67
N VAL A 104 -1.20 -7.26 3.66
CA VAL A 104 0.20 -6.96 3.42
C VAL A 104 1.00 -8.24 3.50
N GLN A 105 1.91 -8.44 2.55
CA GLN A 105 2.92 -9.48 2.59
C GLN A 105 4.30 -8.84 2.60
N THR A 106 5.14 -9.24 3.54
CA THR A 106 6.54 -8.79 3.61
C THR A 106 7.40 -9.60 2.64
N VAL A 107 8.42 -8.96 2.07
CA VAL A 107 9.42 -9.66 1.25
C VAL A 107 10.70 -9.84 2.04
N ASP A 108 11.36 -10.97 1.82
CA ASP A 108 12.72 -11.19 2.32
C ASP A 108 13.71 -10.32 1.53
N GLU A 109 14.62 -9.64 2.23
CA GLU A 109 15.59 -8.67 1.70
C GLU A 109 16.56 -9.24 0.65
N GLU A 110 16.54 -10.55 0.40
CA GLU A 110 17.45 -11.21 -0.55
C GLU A 110 17.07 -11.01 -2.04
N GLN A 111 16.03 -10.22 -2.35
CA GLN A 111 15.53 -10.05 -3.73
C GLN A 111 15.58 -8.62 -4.30
N ASP A 112 16.07 -7.63 -3.54
CA ASP A 112 16.07 -6.22 -3.99
C ASP A 112 17.21 -5.88 -4.98
N LEU A 113 18.26 -6.69 -5.07
CA LEU A 113 19.44 -6.40 -5.90
C LEU A 113 19.36 -6.84 -7.38
N SER A 114 18.21 -7.29 -7.91
CA SER A 114 18.18 -7.87 -9.28
C SER A 114 17.15 -7.28 -10.26
N LYS A 115 16.37 -6.24 -9.90
CA LYS A 115 15.35 -5.68 -10.82
C LYS A 115 15.65 -4.30 -11.42
N GLU A 116 16.91 -3.86 -11.43
CA GLU A 116 17.35 -2.73 -12.29
C GLU A 116 17.94 -3.20 -13.64
N ASN A 117 17.32 -4.19 -14.30
CA ASN A 117 17.64 -4.52 -15.69
C ASN A 117 16.41 -5.09 -16.43
N GLY A 118 15.43 -4.24 -16.71
CA GLY A 118 14.21 -4.67 -17.38
C GLY A 118 13.37 -3.54 -17.95
N LYS A 119 13.69 -3.13 -19.18
CA LYS A 119 12.92 -2.25 -20.10
C LYS A 119 13.13 -0.73 -19.98
N LYS A 120 14.32 -0.28 -20.35
CA LYS A 120 14.45 0.90 -21.25
C LYS A 120 14.69 0.41 -22.68
N GLY A 121 13.89 0.89 -23.63
CA GLY A 121 14.32 1.02 -25.03
C GLY A 121 13.72 0.05 -26.06
N LYS A 122 12.57 0.43 -26.64
CA LYS A 122 12.40 0.34 -28.10
C LYS A 122 11.48 1.46 -28.60
N LYS A 123 11.97 2.71 -28.51
CA LYS A 123 11.59 3.77 -29.45
C LYS A 123 12.41 3.59 -30.72
N GLY A 124 11.76 3.77 -31.86
CA GLY A 124 12.11 3.15 -33.12
C GLY A 124 13.31 3.73 -33.88
N LYS A 125 13.56 3.12 -35.05
CA LYS A 125 14.16 3.81 -36.18
C LYS A 125 13.66 3.20 -37.48
N LYS A 126 12.75 3.93 -38.11
CA LYS A 126 12.45 3.90 -39.54
C LYS A 126 13.72 4.31 -40.30
N GLY A 127 13.99 3.68 -41.44
CA GLY A 127 14.85 4.25 -42.48
C GLY A 127 15.98 3.33 -42.96
N ARG A 128 15.74 2.61 -44.06
CA ARG A 128 16.30 2.94 -45.37
C ARG A 128 15.56 2.16 -46.44
#